data_AF-A0AA36NA97-F1
#
_entry.id   AF-A0AA36NA97-F1
#
_cell.length_a   1.000
_cell.length_b   1.000
_cell.length_c   1.000
_cell.angle_alpha   90.00
_cell.angle_beta   90.00
_cell.angle_gamma   90.00
#
_symmetry.space_group_name_H-M   'P 1'
#
loop_
_entity.id
_entity.type
_entity.pdbx_description
1 polymer ?
#
loop_
_entity_poly.entity_id
_entity_poly.type
_entity_poly.pdbx_seq_one_letter_code
_entity_poly.pdbx_strand_id
1 'polypeptide(L)'
;MSRSVHRPRESRLVARVQEDGTAMPAIDKLKNAIMNETLEAHYKLDKRLEAYLEHADLANELCKETVVKEVLKHRIATYFFVVTGYHRHVGFVGDYYSDPSLASMSWKSGEPFGRPRQHMIMSVVNVFTSMQQPLLKEDYTHLFKGTDHEAELTKAWKNFQGYLQEVEEEIDRRNEKRRIKNINMSPKVVESAVSK
;
A
#
# COMPACT_ATOMS: atom_id res chain seq x y z
N MET A 1 28.91 -47.97 29.63
CA MET A 1 28.42 -46.82 30.43
C MET A 1 27.18 -46.27 29.75
N SER A 2 26.01 -46.74 30.20
CA SER A 2 24.69 -46.46 29.62
C SER A 2 24.09 -45.24 30.29
N ARG A 3 23.82 -44.17 29.54
CA ARG A 3 23.08 -43.00 30.04
C ARG A 3 21.62 -43.10 29.62
N SER A 4 20.81 -43.54 30.58
CA SER A 4 19.36 -43.47 30.57
C SER A 4 18.93 -42.01 30.50
N VAL A 5 18.31 -41.60 29.39
CA VAL A 5 17.61 -40.31 29.28
C VAL A 5 16.14 -40.57 29.56
N HIS A 6 15.71 -40.08 30.71
CA HIS A 6 14.34 -40.13 31.23
C HIS A 6 13.41 -39.30 30.32
N ARG A 7 12.44 -39.93 29.66
CA ARG A 7 11.32 -39.21 29.02
C ARG A 7 10.23 -38.95 30.06
N PRO A 8 9.76 -37.71 30.25
CA PRO A 8 8.52 -37.47 30.99
C PRO A 8 7.30 -37.78 30.12
N ARG A 9 6.30 -38.33 30.80
CA ARG A 9 5.02 -38.85 30.29
C ARG A 9 4.17 -37.78 29.62
N GLU A 10 3.53 -38.18 28.53
CA GLU A 10 2.33 -37.57 27.98
C GLU A 10 1.23 -37.51 29.05
N SER A 11 0.79 -36.31 29.41
CA SER A 11 -0.49 -36.10 30.08
C SER A 11 -1.36 -35.23 29.20
N ARG A 12 -2.40 -35.86 28.66
CA ARG A 12 -3.55 -35.25 27.98
C ARG A 12 -3.99 -33.97 28.69
N LEU A 13 -3.94 -32.85 27.97
CA LEU A 13 -4.86 -31.74 28.12
C LEU A 13 -5.35 -31.40 26.71
N VAL A 14 -6.37 -32.14 26.29
CA VAL A 14 -7.25 -31.71 25.20
C VAL A 14 -8.01 -30.52 25.75
N ALA A 15 -7.46 -29.32 25.60
CA ALA A 15 -8.20 -28.11 25.80
C ALA A 15 -9.25 -28.04 24.69
N ARG A 16 -10.51 -28.33 25.06
CA ARG A 16 -11.68 -27.93 24.27
C ARG A 16 -11.52 -26.43 23.99
N VAL A 17 -11.38 -26.08 22.71
CA VAL A 17 -11.69 -24.73 22.25
C VAL A 17 -13.21 -24.60 22.41
N GLN A 18 -13.62 -24.04 23.55
CA GLN A 18 -14.91 -23.37 23.61
C GLN A 18 -14.75 -22.10 22.78
N GLU A 19 -15.42 -22.08 21.63
CA GLU A 19 -15.67 -20.87 20.85
C GLU A 19 -16.57 -19.93 21.67
N ASP A 20 -15.98 -19.26 22.66
CA ASP A 20 -16.60 -18.07 23.25
C ASP A 20 -16.30 -16.89 22.32
N GLY A 21 -17.35 -16.36 21.70
CA GLY A 21 -17.36 -15.25 20.74
C GLY A 21 -17.00 -13.88 21.35
N THR A 22 -15.92 -13.81 22.14
CA THR A 22 -15.47 -12.60 22.85
C THR A 22 -14.12 -12.06 22.38
N ALA A 23 -13.57 -12.55 21.25
CA ALA A 23 -12.25 -12.14 20.75
C ALA A 23 -12.23 -10.84 19.90
N MET A 24 -13.35 -10.13 19.73
CA MET A 24 -13.42 -8.92 18.87
C MET A 24 -13.29 -7.53 19.51
N PRO A 25 -13.32 -7.29 20.84
CA PRO A 25 -13.19 -5.92 21.37
C PRO A 25 -11.74 -5.37 21.37
N ALA A 26 -10.74 -6.25 21.51
CA ALA A 26 -9.34 -5.84 21.68
C ALA A 26 -8.68 -5.45 20.36
N ILE A 27 -9.00 -6.17 19.28
CA ILE A 27 -8.50 -5.88 17.93
C ILE A 27 -9.11 -4.56 17.42
N ASP A 28 -10.39 -4.32 17.66
CA ASP A 28 -11.04 -3.07 17.25
C ASP A 28 -10.55 -1.86 18.07
N LYS A 29 -10.30 -2.04 19.38
CA LYS A 29 -9.64 -1.03 20.20
C LYS A 29 -8.22 -0.73 19.71
N LEU A 30 -7.46 -1.75 19.33
CA LEU A 30 -6.10 -1.57 18.80
C LEU A 30 -6.11 -0.89 17.43
N LYS A 31 -7.02 -1.26 16.53
CA LYS A 31 -7.21 -0.60 15.23
C LYS A 31 -7.58 0.87 15.42
N ASN A 32 -8.50 1.18 16.32
CA ASN A 32 -8.91 2.54 16.63
C ASN A 32 -7.78 3.33 17.30
N ALA A 33 -7.00 2.72 18.19
CA ALA A 33 -5.83 3.36 18.81
C ALA A 33 -4.75 3.67 17.77
N ILE A 34 -4.42 2.72 16.89
CA ILE A 34 -3.44 2.92 15.80
C ILE A 34 -3.94 3.96 14.80
N MET A 35 -5.23 3.94 14.42
CA MET A 35 -5.81 4.98 13.58
C MET A 35 -5.74 6.34 14.26
N ASN A 36 -6.12 6.45 15.53
CA ASN A 36 -6.07 7.71 16.26
C ASN A 36 -4.64 8.21 16.45
N GLU A 37 -3.68 7.35 16.80
CA GLU A 37 -2.26 7.74 16.89
C GLU A 37 -1.67 8.12 15.53
N THR A 38 -2.06 7.43 14.46
CA THR A 38 -1.65 7.77 13.09
C THR A 38 -2.28 9.09 12.66
N LEU A 39 -3.55 9.32 12.98
CA LEU A 39 -4.26 10.58 12.76
C LEU A 39 -3.55 11.70 13.51
N GLU A 40 -3.31 11.55 14.82
CA GLU A 40 -2.63 12.51 15.70
C GLU A 40 -1.19 12.80 15.23
N ALA A 41 -0.42 11.78 14.88
CA ALA A 41 0.94 11.94 14.35
C ALA A 41 0.94 12.69 13.01
N HIS A 42 -0.05 12.43 12.15
CA HIS A 42 -0.21 13.13 10.87
C HIS A 42 -0.77 14.55 11.06
N TYR A 43 -1.64 14.77 12.04
CA TYR A 43 -2.13 16.11 12.43
C TYR A 43 -0.97 16.95 12.99
N LYS A 44 -0.09 16.38 13.82
CA LYS A 44 1.15 17.03 14.30
C LYS A 44 2.18 17.29 13.21
N LEU A 45 2.23 16.46 12.18
CA LEU A 45 3.13 16.66 11.02
C LEU A 45 2.68 17.83 10.16
N ASP A 46 1.38 18.13 10.16
CA ASP A 46 0.85 19.29 9.44
C ASP A 46 0.87 20.53 10.34
N LYS A 47 2.07 21.01 10.66
CA LYS A 47 2.28 22.31 11.33
C LYS A 47 1.66 23.49 10.57
N ARG A 48 1.33 23.31 9.28
CA ARG A 48 0.56 24.31 8.53
C ARG A 48 -0.89 24.31 8.98
N LEU A 49 -1.46 23.16 9.32
CA LEU A 49 -2.84 23.07 9.82
C LEU A 49 -3.05 23.78 11.15
N GLU A 50 -2.15 23.60 12.12
CA GLU A 50 -2.19 24.34 13.39
C GLU A 50 -2.03 25.84 13.14
N ALA A 51 -1.08 26.26 12.29
CA ALA A 51 -0.92 27.66 11.91
C ALA A 51 -2.14 28.24 11.16
N TYR A 52 -2.80 27.45 10.30
CA TYR A 52 -4.02 27.85 9.60
C TYR A 52 -5.23 27.94 10.54
N LEU A 53 -5.34 27.04 11.52
CA LEU A 53 -6.42 27.05 12.52
C LEU A 53 -6.24 28.17 13.55
N GLU A 54 -5.00 28.46 13.98
CA GLU A 54 -4.67 29.60 14.85
C GLU A 54 -4.95 30.95 14.16
N HIS A 55 -4.73 31.06 12.84
CA HIS A 55 -5.15 32.23 12.07
C HIS A 55 -6.65 32.26 11.73
N ALA A 56 -7.32 31.10 11.69
CA ALA A 56 -8.74 30.96 11.42
C ALA A 56 -9.64 31.25 12.64
N ASP A 57 -9.09 31.44 13.84
CA ASP A 57 -9.84 31.97 14.99
C ASP A 57 -10.36 33.41 14.76
N LEU A 58 -9.94 34.05 13.66
CA LEU A 58 -10.48 35.33 13.18
C LEU A 58 -11.37 35.23 11.93
N ALA A 59 -11.64 34.04 11.38
CA ALA A 59 -12.40 33.86 10.13
C ALA A 59 -13.51 32.80 10.24
N ASN A 60 -14.75 33.30 10.15
CA ASN A 60 -16.05 32.66 9.86
C ASN A 60 -16.12 31.13 9.59
N GLU A 61 -17.22 30.46 9.97
CA GLU A 61 -17.44 29.00 9.82
C GLU A 61 -17.15 28.43 8.41
N LEU A 62 -17.38 29.23 7.37
CA LEU A 62 -17.09 28.88 5.97
C LEU A 62 -15.57 28.64 5.71
N CYS A 63 -14.70 29.31 6.46
CA CYS A 63 -13.24 29.12 6.41
C CYS A 63 -12.87 27.74 6.96
N LYS A 64 -13.53 27.31 8.05
CA LYS A 64 -13.30 26.01 8.68
C LYS A 64 -13.72 24.85 7.76
N GLU A 65 -14.87 24.96 7.10
CA GLU A 65 -15.32 23.93 6.15
C GLU A 65 -14.38 23.78 4.94
N THR A 66 -13.92 24.90 4.39
CA THR A 66 -13.00 24.91 3.24
C THR A 66 -11.67 24.26 3.59
N VAL A 67 -11.10 24.58 4.77
CA VAL A 67 -9.84 23.98 5.24
C VAL A 67 -10.01 22.47 5.42
N VAL A 68 -11.08 22.02 6.07
CA VAL A 68 -11.33 20.57 6.28
C VAL A 68 -11.43 19.83 4.94
N LYS A 69 -12.11 20.41 3.94
CA LYS A 69 -12.22 19.82 2.60
C LYS A 69 -10.86 19.69 1.91
N GLU A 70 -10.00 20.71 2.00
CA GLU A 70 -8.66 20.65 1.40
C GLU A 70 -7.75 19.62 2.07
N VAL A 71 -7.81 19.51 3.40
CA VAL A 71 -7.05 18.48 4.15
C VAL A 71 -7.48 17.08 3.75
N LEU A 72 -8.80 16.86 3.67
CA LEU A 72 -9.33 15.56 3.29
C LEU A 72 -8.91 15.20 1.86
N LYS A 73 -9.01 16.14 0.90
CA LYS A 73 -8.52 15.95 -0.47
C LYS A 73 -7.05 15.57 -0.49
N HIS A 74 -6.21 16.31 0.24
CA HIS A 74 -4.77 16.04 0.29
C HIS A 74 -4.49 14.63 0.84
N ARG A 75 -5.15 14.27 1.95
CA ARG A 75 -4.97 12.96 2.59
C ARG A 75 -5.41 11.81 1.68
N ILE A 76 -6.57 11.93 1.03
CA ILE A 76 -7.05 10.92 0.07
C ILE A 76 -6.06 10.81 -1.09
N ALA A 77 -5.61 11.92 -1.65
CA ALA A 77 -4.63 11.92 -2.73
C ALA A 77 -3.30 11.25 -2.29
N THR A 78 -2.83 11.50 -1.07
CA THR A 78 -1.65 10.85 -0.51
C THR A 78 -1.84 9.34 -0.41
N TYR A 79 -2.97 8.87 0.14
CA TYR A 79 -3.23 7.43 0.25
C TYR A 79 -3.31 6.77 -1.11
N PHE A 80 -4.03 7.37 -2.06
CA PHE A 80 -4.08 6.90 -3.45
C PHE A 80 -2.68 6.80 -4.05
N PHE A 81 -1.86 7.84 -3.91
CA PHE A 81 -0.49 7.84 -4.45
C PHE A 81 0.39 6.77 -3.79
N VAL A 82 0.32 6.61 -2.47
CA VAL A 82 1.14 5.66 -1.71
C VAL A 82 0.81 4.22 -2.12
N VAL A 83 -0.47 3.87 -2.21
CA VAL A 83 -0.89 2.48 -2.52
C VAL A 83 -0.77 2.13 -4.01
N THR A 84 -0.68 3.12 -4.89
CA THR A 84 -0.58 2.91 -6.35
C THR A 84 0.83 3.23 -6.85
N GLY A 85 1.10 4.48 -7.23
CA GLY A 85 2.34 4.91 -7.87
C GLY A 85 3.59 4.66 -7.02
N TYR A 86 3.56 4.97 -5.73
CA TYR A 86 4.71 4.71 -4.85
C TYR A 86 4.93 3.21 -4.64
N HIS A 87 3.87 2.44 -4.37
CA HIS A 87 3.98 1.00 -4.21
C HIS A 87 4.47 0.32 -5.49
N ARG A 88 4.05 0.76 -6.69
CA ARG A 88 4.60 0.26 -7.96
C ARG A 88 6.06 0.70 -8.19
N HIS A 89 6.44 1.89 -7.71
CA HIS A 89 7.81 2.38 -7.85
C HIS A 89 8.81 1.52 -7.07
N VAL A 90 8.54 1.26 -5.78
CA VAL A 90 9.33 0.27 -5.01
C VAL A 90 8.97 -1.16 -5.44
N GLY A 91 7.76 -1.31 -5.99
CA GLY A 91 7.16 -2.40 -6.76
C GLY A 91 8.11 -3.28 -7.48
N PHE A 92 8.68 -2.60 -8.46
CA PHE A 92 9.59 -3.09 -9.47
C PHE A 92 10.80 -3.87 -8.95
N VAL A 93 11.10 -3.84 -7.64
CA VAL A 93 12.12 -4.71 -7.06
C VAL A 93 11.85 -6.20 -7.28
N GLY A 94 10.56 -6.60 -7.35
CA GLY A 94 10.16 -7.97 -7.67
C GLY A 94 10.64 -8.43 -9.03
N ASP A 95 10.61 -7.53 -10.02
CA ASP A 95 11.08 -7.81 -11.38
C ASP A 95 12.58 -8.14 -11.39
N TYR A 96 13.37 -7.51 -10.51
CA TYR A 96 14.79 -7.84 -10.34
C TYR A 96 15.03 -9.17 -9.60
N TYR A 97 14.15 -9.59 -8.68
CA TYR A 97 14.30 -10.88 -7.98
C TYR A 97 14.19 -12.10 -8.89
N SER A 98 13.67 -11.93 -10.10
CA SER A 98 13.70 -12.97 -11.13
C SER A 98 15.13 -13.35 -11.57
N ASP A 99 16.10 -12.45 -11.38
CA ASP A 99 17.51 -12.69 -11.70
C ASP A 99 18.35 -12.92 -10.41
N PRO A 100 18.70 -14.18 -10.09
CA PRO A 100 19.50 -14.53 -8.91
C PRO A 100 20.90 -13.92 -8.90
N SER A 101 21.43 -13.50 -10.06
CA SER A 101 22.74 -12.87 -10.17
C SER A 101 22.69 -11.38 -9.85
N LEU A 102 21.53 -10.74 -10.07
CA LEU A 102 21.35 -9.30 -9.92
C LEU A 102 20.79 -8.92 -8.54
N ALA A 103 19.81 -9.67 -8.04
CA ALA A 103 19.12 -9.35 -6.79
C ALA A 103 19.02 -10.58 -5.88
N SER A 104 20.05 -10.78 -5.06
CA SER A 104 19.96 -11.63 -3.86
C SER A 104 19.73 -10.75 -2.63
N MET A 105 19.21 -11.32 -1.55
CA MET A 105 19.13 -10.64 -0.25
C MET A 105 20.25 -11.09 0.71
N SER A 106 21.15 -11.97 0.24
CA SER A 106 22.33 -12.43 0.98
C SER A 106 23.39 -12.99 0.04
N TRP A 107 24.66 -12.68 0.32
CA TRP A 107 25.83 -13.23 -0.37
C TRP A 107 26.82 -13.78 0.63
N LYS A 108 27.50 -14.88 0.27
CA LYS A 108 28.70 -15.29 0.99
C LYS A 108 29.90 -14.58 0.39
N SER A 109 30.83 -14.17 1.24
CA SER A 109 32.11 -13.61 0.79
C SER A 109 32.80 -14.55 -0.21
N GLY A 110 33.21 -13.98 -1.34
CA GLY A 110 33.85 -14.70 -2.46
C GLY A 110 32.89 -15.36 -3.46
N GLU A 111 31.58 -15.34 -3.23
CA GLU A 111 30.59 -15.88 -4.19
C GLU A 111 29.99 -14.77 -5.07
N PRO A 112 29.91 -14.95 -6.40
CA PRO A 112 29.40 -13.92 -7.30
C PRO A 112 27.86 -13.85 -7.39
N PHE A 113 27.15 -14.82 -6.80
CA PHE A 113 25.68 -14.91 -6.85
C PHE A 113 25.10 -15.40 -5.51
N GLY A 114 23.80 -15.17 -5.32
CA GLY A 114 23.07 -15.70 -4.18
C GLY A 114 23.02 -17.23 -4.18
N ARG A 115 23.12 -17.85 -3.01
CA ARG A 115 23.01 -19.32 -2.89
C ARG A 115 21.59 -19.78 -3.25
N PRO A 116 21.42 -20.99 -3.80
CA PRO A 116 20.11 -21.50 -4.24
C PRO A 116 19.00 -21.40 -3.18
N ARG A 117 19.31 -21.70 -1.91
CA ARG A 117 18.33 -21.57 -0.81
C ARG A 117 17.83 -20.14 -0.63
N GLN A 118 18.72 -19.15 -0.75
CA GLN A 118 18.34 -17.74 -0.61
C GLN A 118 17.43 -17.32 -1.76
N HIS A 119 17.76 -17.76 -2.97
CA HIS A 119 16.94 -17.49 -4.13
C HIS A 119 15.54 -18.11 -4.00
N MET A 120 15.45 -19.37 -3.57
CA MET A 120 14.16 -20.02 -3.31
C MET A 120 13.28 -19.25 -2.31
N ILE A 121 13.87 -18.72 -1.23
CA ILE A 121 13.14 -17.89 -0.26
C ILE A 121 12.60 -16.62 -0.94
N MET A 122 13.41 -15.96 -1.77
CA MET A 122 12.98 -14.76 -2.48
C MET A 122 11.93 -15.05 -3.55
N SER A 123 12.04 -16.16 -4.28
CA SER A 123 11.00 -16.59 -5.23
C SER A 123 9.68 -16.84 -4.53
N VAL A 124 9.70 -17.47 -3.35
CA VAL A 124 8.48 -17.66 -2.53
C VAL A 124 7.89 -16.33 -2.10
N VAL A 125 8.71 -15.41 -1.57
CA VAL A 125 8.23 -14.07 -1.19
C VAL A 125 7.61 -13.36 -2.39
N ASN A 126 8.29 -13.37 -3.54
CA ASN A 126 7.80 -12.75 -4.76
C ASN A 126 6.43 -13.33 -5.13
N VAL A 127 6.30 -14.66 -5.26
CA VAL A 127 5.01 -15.32 -5.58
C VAL A 127 3.87 -14.90 -4.64
N PHE A 128 4.13 -14.77 -3.33
CA PHE A 128 3.10 -14.37 -2.37
C PHE A 128 2.77 -12.88 -2.39
N THR A 129 3.69 -12.04 -2.86
CA THR A 129 3.42 -10.61 -3.08
C THR A 129 2.88 -10.33 -4.49
N SER A 130 2.99 -11.28 -5.43
CA SER A 130 2.70 -11.17 -6.87
C SER A 130 1.31 -11.51 -7.37
N MET A 131 0.30 -11.08 -6.62
CA MET A 131 -1.06 -11.14 -7.11
C MET A 131 -1.35 -9.95 -8.03
N GLN A 132 -1.54 -10.22 -9.32
CA GLN A 132 -2.01 -9.20 -10.27
C GLN A 132 -3.29 -8.53 -9.75
N GLN A 133 -3.32 -7.20 -9.82
CA GLN A 133 -4.50 -6.41 -9.51
C GLN A 133 -4.97 -5.65 -10.74
N PRO A 134 -6.25 -5.23 -10.76
CA PRO A 134 -6.75 -4.31 -11.77
C PRO A 134 -5.88 -3.06 -11.89
N LEU A 135 -5.69 -2.56 -13.11
CA LEU A 135 -4.96 -1.32 -13.32
C LEU A 135 -5.75 -0.14 -12.75
N LEU A 136 -5.03 0.89 -12.30
CA LEU A 136 -5.65 2.11 -11.81
C LEU A 136 -6.52 2.80 -12.87
N LYS A 137 -6.21 2.61 -14.16
CA LYS A 137 -6.93 3.20 -15.28
C LYS A 137 -8.15 2.42 -15.77
N GLU A 138 -8.46 1.27 -15.18
CA GLU A 138 -9.66 0.48 -15.51
C GLU A 138 -10.97 1.27 -15.24
N ASP A 139 -12.09 0.77 -15.78
CA ASP A 139 -13.40 1.37 -15.54
C ASP A 139 -14.06 0.86 -14.25
N TYR A 140 -14.07 1.72 -13.23
CA TYR A 140 -14.69 1.45 -11.94
C TYR A 140 -16.08 2.08 -11.78
N THR A 141 -16.67 2.62 -12.85
CA THR A 141 -17.98 3.29 -12.77
C THR A 141 -19.10 2.35 -12.30
N HIS A 142 -18.91 1.04 -12.45
CA HIS A 142 -19.81 0.03 -11.89
C HIS A 142 -19.92 0.09 -10.36
N LEU A 143 -18.93 0.60 -9.64
CA LEU A 143 -18.95 0.77 -8.19
C LEU A 143 -19.84 1.94 -7.73
N PHE A 144 -20.14 2.89 -8.62
CA PHE A 144 -20.95 4.07 -8.29
C PHE A 144 -22.44 3.85 -8.52
N LYS A 145 -22.82 2.72 -9.14
CA LYS A 145 -24.20 2.41 -9.50
C LYS A 145 -25.08 2.34 -8.26
N GLY A 146 -26.21 3.04 -8.29
CA GLY A 146 -27.19 3.07 -7.21
C GLY A 146 -26.79 3.94 -6.01
N THR A 147 -25.74 4.75 -6.11
CA THR A 147 -25.39 5.75 -5.10
C THR A 147 -26.11 7.07 -5.37
N ASP A 148 -26.36 7.86 -4.32
CA ASP A 148 -27.02 9.18 -4.42
C ASP A 148 -26.27 10.19 -5.32
N HIS A 149 -25.01 9.89 -5.65
CA HIS A 149 -24.10 10.73 -6.43
C HIS A 149 -23.50 9.99 -7.63
N GLU A 150 -24.21 8.99 -8.17
CA GLU A 150 -23.71 8.13 -9.26
C GLU A 150 -23.19 8.94 -10.45
N ALA A 151 -23.95 9.96 -10.89
CA ALA A 151 -23.61 10.76 -12.06
C ALA A 151 -22.33 11.59 -11.83
N GLU A 152 -22.21 12.24 -10.67
CA GLU A 152 -21.07 13.06 -10.28
C GLU A 152 -19.81 12.20 -10.12
N LEU A 153 -19.90 11.06 -9.44
CA LEU A 153 -18.79 10.13 -9.24
C LEU A 153 -18.33 9.52 -10.56
N THR A 154 -19.26 9.12 -11.43
CA THR A 154 -18.96 8.61 -12.77
C THR A 154 -18.23 9.65 -13.60
N LYS A 155 -18.69 10.90 -13.59
CA LYS A 155 -18.03 12.01 -14.29
C LYS A 155 -16.63 12.26 -13.73
N ALA A 156 -16.47 12.29 -12.41
CA ALA A 156 -15.18 12.48 -11.76
C ALA A 156 -14.19 11.37 -12.13
N TRP A 157 -14.63 10.11 -12.16
CA TRP A 157 -13.79 8.98 -12.57
C TRP A 157 -13.34 9.08 -14.03
N LYS A 158 -14.25 9.42 -14.96
CA LYS A 158 -13.89 9.60 -16.37
C LYS A 158 -12.89 10.74 -16.58
N ASN A 159 -13.04 11.84 -15.84
CA ASN A 159 -12.06 12.92 -15.87
C ASN A 159 -10.69 12.45 -15.35
N PHE A 160 -10.68 11.68 -14.26
CA PHE A 160 -9.46 11.10 -13.71
C PHE A 160 -8.76 10.16 -14.70
N GLN A 161 -9.52 9.31 -15.41
CA GLN A 161 -8.97 8.48 -16.49
C GLN A 161 -8.36 9.32 -17.62
N GLY A 162 -9.00 10.44 -17.98
CA GLY A 162 -8.44 11.41 -18.93
C GLY A 162 -7.08 11.95 -18.47
N TYR A 163 -6.95 12.35 -17.20
CA TYR A 163 -5.67 12.81 -16.66
C TYR A 163 -4.60 11.71 -16.61
N LEU A 164 -4.98 10.46 -16.31
CA LEU A 164 -4.05 9.34 -16.38
C LEU A 164 -3.56 9.10 -17.81
N GLN A 165 -4.44 9.24 -18.81
CA GLN A 165 -4.07 9.13 -20.22
C GLN A 165 -3.06 10.22 -20.62
N GLU A 166 -3.27 11.47 -20.20
CA GLU A 166 -2.31 12.56 -20.45
C GLU A 166 -0.93 12.28 -19.82
N VAL A 167 -0.91 11.76 -18.58
CA VAL A 167 0.33 11.35 -17.90
C VAL A 167 1.03 10.20 -18.63
N GLU A 168 0.26 9.23 -19.11
CA GLU A 168 0.76 8.09 -19.89
C GLU A 168 1.47 8.57 -21.17
N GLU A 169 0.85 9.46 -21.93
CA GLU A 169 1.39 10.03 -23.16
C GLU A 169 2.66 10.83 -22.90
N GLU A 170 2.70 11.64 -21.84
CA GLU A 170 3.88 12.40 -21.46
C GLU A 170 5.04 11.49 -21.04
N ILE A 171 4.76 10.39 -20.34
CA ILE A 171 5.78 9.39 -19.97
C ILE A 171 6.34 8.71 -21.22
N ASP A 172 5.48 8.30 -22.16
CA ASP A 172 5.89 7.68 -23.42
C ASP A 172 6.80 8.62 -24.22
N ARG A 173 6.36 9.87 -24.42
CA ARG A 173 7.12 10.92 -25.12
C ARG A 173 8.49 11.16 -24.48
N ARG A 174 8.57 11.17 -23.15
CA ARG A 174 9.86 11.30 -22.44
C ARG A 174 10.75 10.07 -22.62
N ASN A 175 10.16 8.88 -22.66
CA ASN A 175 10.88 7.63 -22.78
C ASN A 175 11.45 7.38 -24.19
N GLU A 176 10.91 7.98 -25.24
CA GLU A 176 11.48 7.93 -26.61
C GLU A 176 12.94 8.39 -26.67
N LYS A 177 13.32 9.34 -25.82
CA LYS A 177 14.67 9.93 -25.79
C LYS A 177 15.61 9.24 -24.80
N ARG A 178 15.12 8.28 -24.02
CA ARG A 178 15.89 7.65 -22.93
C ARG A 178 16.45 6.31 -23.37
N ARG A 179 17.74 6.09 -23.06
CA ARG A 179 18.38 4.77 -23.19
C ARG A 179 17.75 3.73 -22.27
N ILE A 180 17.39 4.13 -21.05
CA ILE A 180 16.70 3.31 -20.06
C ILE A 180 15.34 3.95 -19.80
N LYS A 181 14.27 3.26 -20.18
CA LYS A 181 12.91 3.75 -20.03
C LYS A 181 12.52 3.77 -18.55
N ASN A 182 11.88 4.85 -18.10
CA ASN A 182 11.28 4.90 -16.78
C ASN A 182 9.78 4.65 -16.93
N ILE A 183 9.35 3.45 -16.53
CA ILE A 183 7.96 2.99 -16.64
C ILE A 183 7.30 2.79 -15.28
N ASN A 184 8.04 2.99 -14.18
CA ASN A 184 7.66 2.55 -12.84
C ASN A 184 6.38 3.23 -12.31
N MET A 185 6.01 4.39 -12.86
CA MET A 185 4.78 5.10 -12.53
C MET A 185 3.91 5.34 -13.78
N SER A 186 4.12 4.58 -14.86
CA SER A 186 3.25 4.67 -16.02
C SER A 186 1.86 4.10 -15.69
N PRO A 187 0.76 4.81 -15.99
CA PRO A 187 -0.60 4.29 -15.81
C PRO A 187 -0.88 2.97 -16.56
N LYS A 188 -0.03 2.58 -17.53
CA LYS A 188 -0.05 1.26 -18.18
C LYS A 188 0.22 0.09 -17.24
N VAL A 189 0.93 0.33 -16.14
CA VAL A 189 1.43 -0.72 -15.23
C VAL A 189 1.19 -0.41 -13.75
N VAL A 190 0.57 0.73 -13.45
CA VAL A 190 0.20 1.08 -12.06
C VAL A 190 -1.12 0.41 -11.74
N GLU A 191 -1.09 -0.42 -10.71
CA GLU A 191 -2.25 -1.14 -10.17
C GLU A 191 -3.04 -0.25 -9.20
N SER A 192 -4.31 -0.58 -8.99
CA SER A 192 -5.22 0.18 -8.10
C SER A 192 -5.01 -0.07 -6.61
N ALA A 193 -4.15 -1.04 -6.24
CA ALA A 193 -3.94 -1.48 -4.87
C ALA A 193 -2.49 -1.94 -4.64
N VAL A 194 -2.18 -2.27 -3.39
CA VAL A 194 -0.88 -2.80 -2.98
C VAL A 194 -0.76 -4.26 -3.42
N SER A 195 -0.11 -4.47 -4.56
CA SER A 195 0.25 -5.76 -5.14
C SER A 195 1.53 -5.68 -5.96
N LYS A 196 2.23 -6.81 -6.16
CA LYS A 196 3.45 -6.89 -6.98
C LYS A 196 3.75 -8.28 -7.47
#